data_AF-A0A212J2D5-F1
#
_entry.id   AF-A0A212J2D5-F1
#
_cell.length_a   1.000
_cell.length_b   1.000
_cell.length_c   1.000
_cell.angle_alpha   90.00
_cell.angle_beta   90.00
_cell.angle_gamma   90.00
#
_symmetry.space_group_name_H-M   'P 1'
#
loop_
_entity.id
_entity.type
_entity.pdbx_description
1 polymer ?
#
loop_
_entity_poly.entity_id
_entity_poly.type
_entity_poly.pdbx_seq_one_letter_code
_entity_poly.pdbx_strand_id
1 'polypeptide(L)'
;MAYVQWSRRFELGVPFIDSDHKVLVGLLNRMNDAARTDGDLADIGGILSGLVDYTRYHFAREERAQDAAGYPDIDEHREQHARLAIEARRLFEAYRRDPGGIEVGDILDFLSDWLMDHILLHDMAIKPYLLANFEAVSAAEGVDYASLMSEGTDRKHPDWSRLAVLAVEDSRPFAHVLQAILNVIGIQNVAVANDAEEGLRLAAETPYDLILADWRMEGMDGLDFVHSARNRGVAAPVVMLTGYVDESLEAAREGFQISEWLQKPVTSAELMACIARHVPA
;
A
#
# COMPACT_ATOMS: atom_id res chain seq x y z
N MET A 1 -7.33 -20.57 6.80
CA MET A 1 -8.22 -20.01 7.85
C MET A 1 -7.63 -18.68 8.24
N ALA A 2 -8.41 -17.60 8.25
CA ALA A 2 -7.85 -16.26 8.47
C ALA A 2 -7.13 -16.21 9.82
N TYR A 3 -5.95 -15.60 9.80
CA TYR A 3 -5.05 -15.45 10.94
C TYR A 3 -5.69 -14.59 12.03
N VAL A 4 -6.26 -13.45 11.65
CA VAL A 4 -7.13 -12.62 12.50
C VAL A 4 -8.58 -12.72 12.00
N GLN A 5 -9.48 -13.18 12.87
CA GLN A 5 -10.91 -13.24 12.59
C GLN A 5 -11.61 -11.96 13.07
N TRP A 6 -12.05 -11.12 12.13
CA TRP A 6 -12.83 -9.92 12.47
C TRP A 6 -14.12 -10.28 13.20
N SER A 7 -14.52 -9.46 14.17
CA SER A 7 -15.79 -9.60 14.86
C SER A 7 -16.28 -8.26 15.40
N ARG A 8 -17.56 -8.18 15.76
CA ARG A 8 -18.18 -6.96 16.32
C ARG A 8 -17.51 -6.43 17.58
N ARG A 9 -16.72 -7.24 18.29
CA ARG A 9 -16.01 -6.81 19.49
C ARG A 9 -14.94 -5.74 19.20
N PHE A 10 -14.53 -5.62 17.93
CA PHE A 10 -13.54 -4.63 17.46
C PHE A 10 -14.20 -3.39 16.87
N GLU A 11 -15.54 -3.33 16.84
CA GLU A 11 -16.26 -2.21 16.24
C GLU A 11 -16.49 -1.10 17.27
N LEU A 12 -15.89 0.05 17.01
CA LEU A 12 -16.15 1.27 17.75
C LEU A 12 -17.51 1.85 17.37
N GLY A 13 -18.01 1.59 16.16
CA GLY A 13 -19.19 2.24 15.60
C GLY A 13 -18.88 3.61 14.99
N VAL A 14 -17.59 3.93 14.84
CA VAL A 14 -17.10 5.12 14.13
C VAL A 14 -16.70 4.65 12.72
N PRO A 15 -17.45 5.02 11.66
CA PRO A 15 -17.34 4.36 10.36
C PRO A 15 -15.94 4.31 9.76
N PHE A 16 -15.17 5.40 9.87
CA PHE A 16 -13.83 5.43 9.30
C PHE A 16 -12.84 4.55 10.08
N ILE A 17 -12.91 4.54 11.40
CA ILE A 17 -12.04 3.70 12.24
C ILE A 17 -12.35 2.22 11.99
N ASP A 18 -13.62 1.84 12.00
CA ASP A 18 -14.03 0.46 11.75
C ASP A 18 -13.63 0.00 10.33
N SER A 19 -13.65 0.91 9.35
CA SER A 19 -13.18 0.65 7.99
C SER A 19 -11.67 0.45 7.95
N ASP A 20 -10.91 1.34 8.58
CA ASP A 20 -9.44 1.30 8.58
C ASP A 20 -8.93 0.04 9.29
N HIS A 21 -9.51 -0.32 10.44
CA HIS A 21 -9.18 -1.55 11.16
C HIS A 21 -9.43 -2.80 10.30
N LYS A 22 -10.52 -2.83 9.52
CA LYS A 22 -10.81 -3.93 8.59
C LYS A 22 -9.77 -4.01 7.47
N VAL A 23 -9.27 -2.87 6.98
CA VAL A 23 -8.17 -2.85 6.00
C VAL A 23 -6.90 -3.41 6.62
N LEU A 24 -6.49 -2.96 7.81
CA LEU A 24 -5.30 -3.45 8.51
C LEU A 24 -5.37 -4.96 8.79
N VAL A 25 -6.50 -5.44 9.30
CA VAL A 25 -6.75 -6.89 9.50
C VAL A 25 -6.75 -7.65 8.18
N GLY A 26 -7.26 -7.04 7.10
CA GLY A 26 -7.20 -7.58 5.76
C GLY A 26 -5.77 -7.76 5.25
N LEU A 27 -4.89 -6.78 5.49
CA LEU A 27 -3.48 -6.84 5.12
C LEU A 27 -2.73 -7.92 5.92
N LEU A 28 -2.96 -8.01 7.24
CA LEU A 28 -2.38 -9.07 8.07
C LEU A 28 -2.77 -10.47 7.58
N ASN A 29 -4.05 -10.68 7.29
CA ASN A 29 -4.54 -11.96 6.79
C ASN A 29 -3.92 -12.34 5.43
N ARG A 30 -3.73 -11.37 4.54
CA ARG A 30 -3.06 -11.58 3.25
C ARG A 30 -1.59 -11.93 3.42
N MET A 31 -0.88 -11.26 4.33
CA MET A 31 0.50 -11.57 4.63
C MET A 31 0.64 -13.01 5.15
N ASN A 32 -0.27 -13.44 6.03
CA ASN A 32 -0.34 -14.83 6.47
C ASN A 32 -0.64 -15.82 5.33
N ASP A 33 -1.56 -15.48 4.42
CA ASP A 33 -1.88 -16.37 3.30
C ASP A 33 -0.68 -16.51 2.35
N ALA A 34 -0.01 -15.40 2.02
CA ALA A 34 1.21 -15.39 1.20
C ALA A 34 2.34 -16.20 1.84
N ALA A 35 2.55 -16.06 3.15
CA ALA A 35 3.56 -16.83 3.89
C ALA A 35 3.31 -18.34 3.90
N ARG A 36 2.05 -18.79 3.69
CA ARG A 36 1.67 -20.21 3.73
C ARG A 36 1.74 -20.90 2.38
N THR A 37 1.77 -20.17 1.28
CA THR A 37 1.66 -20.73 -0.08
C THR A 37 3.00 -20.82 -0.81
N ASP A 38 4.13 -20.87 -0.10
CA ASP A 38 5.47 -20.74 -0.70
C ASP A 38 5.58 -19.44 -1.53
N GLY A 39 4.88 -18.38 -1.06
CA GLY A 39 4.72 -17.12 -1.77
C GLY A 39 6.05 -16.40 -1.98
N ASP A 40 6.13 -15.59 -3.05
CA ASP A 40 7.33 -14.82 -3.35
C ASP A 40 7.63 -13.87 -2.18
N LEU A 41 8.88 -13.87 -1.71
CA LEU A 41 9.36 -12.95 -0.68
C LEU A 41 9.13 -11.47 -1.09
N ALA A 42 9.09 -11.19 -2.40
CA ALA A 42 8.73 -9.88 -2.92
C ALA A 42 7.29 -9.46 -2.55
N ASP A 43 6.35 -10.39 -2.47
CA ASP A 43 4.95 -10.11 -2.14
C ASP A 43 4.76 -9.75 -0.68
N ILE A 44 5.44 -10.47 0.21
CA ILE A 44 5.38 -10.25 1.65
C ILE A 44 5.89 -8.86 2.00
N GLY A 45 7.02 -8.46 1.42
CA GLY A 45 7.57 -7.13 1.64
C GLY A 45 6.63 -6.03 1.16
N GLY A 46 5.94 -6.24 0.03
CA GLY A 46 4.95 -5.30 -0.49
C GLY A 46 3.75 -5.13 0.44
N ILE A 47 3.19 -6.25 0.92
CA ILE A 47 2.11 -6.24 1.92
C ILE A 47 2.56 -5.55 3.21
N LEU A 48 3.78 -5.84 3.68
CA LEU A 48 4.35 -5.24 4.90
C LEU A 48 4.54 -3.73 4.75
N SER A 49 5.01 -3.25 3.59
CA SER A 49 5.09 -1.81 3.31
C SER A 49 3.72 -1.15 3.36
N GLY A 50 2.72 -1.76 2.70
CA GLY A 50 1.35 -1.26 2.71
C GLY A 50 0.77 -1.20 4.13
N LEU A 51 1.08 -2.19 4.97
CA LEU A 51 0.67 -2.21 6.37
C LEU A 51 1.32 -1.08 7.17
N VAL A 52 2.62 -0.85 7.02
CA VAL A 52 3.33 0.25 7.70
C VAL A 52 2.74 1.61 7.31
N ASP A 53 2.57 1.86 6.02
CA ASP A 53 2.07 3.16 5.53
C ASP A 53 0.60 3.37 5.92
N TYR A 54 -0.26 2.35 5.77
CA TYR A 54 -1.67 2.46 6.13
C TYR A 54 -1.88 2.61 7.64
N THR A 55 -1.03 1.99 8.46
CA THR A 55 -1.06 2.16 9.92
C THR A 55 -0.76 3.61 10.31
N ARG A 56 0.27 4.23 9.72
CA ARG A 56 0.57 5.66 9.94
C ARG A 56 -0.58 6.57 9.52
N TYR A 57 -1.20 6.26 8.37
CA TYR A 57 -2.35 7.00 7.89
C TYR A 57 -3.55 6.91 8.83
N HIS A 58 -3.87 5.70 9.27
CA HIS A 58 -4.93 5.45 10.23
C HIS A 58 -4.71 6.24 11.53
N PHE A 59 -3.50 6.19 12.11
CA PHE A 59 -3.16 6.96 13.31
C PHE A 59 -3.31 8.46 13.12
N ALA A 60 -2.84 9.01 11.99
CA ALA A 60 -2.97 10.43 11.71
C ALA A 60 -4.44 10.88 11.66
N ARG A 61 -5.33 10.05 11.09
CA ARG A 61 -6.78 10.31 11.06
C ARG A 61 -7.39 10.25 12.44
N GLU A 62 -7.03 9.24 13.21
CA GLU A 62 -7.54 9.05 14.56
C GLU A 62 -7.11 10.19 15.47
N GLU A 63 -5.83 10.55 15.49
CA GLU A 63 -5.29 11.67 16.26
C GLU A 63 -5.96 12.99 15.86
N ARG A 64 -6.22 13.19 14.56
CA ARG A 64 -6.93 14.38 14.06
C ARG A 64 -8.38 14.43 14.55
N ALA A 65 -9.07 13.29 14.60
CA ALA A 65 -10.40 13.19 15.17
C ALA A 65 -10.40 13.41 16.69
N GLN A 66 -9.44 12.82 17.40
CA GLN A 66 -9.27 12.96 18.84
C GLN A 66 -9.00 14.43 19.24
N ASP A 67 -8.13 15.15 18.51
CA ASP A 67 -7.90 16.59 18.70
C ASP A 67 -9.19 17.39 18.54
N ALA A 68 -9.94 17.14 17.45
CA ALA A 68 -11.19 17.84 17.16
C ALA A 68 -12.28 17.54 18.20
N ALA A 69 -12.27 16.33 18.78
CA ALA A 69 -13.19 15.95 19.84
C ALA A 69 -12.75 16.41 21.25
N GLY A 70 -11.53 16.95 21.40
CA GLY A 70 -10.96 17.33 22.68
C GLY A 70 -10.71 16.13 23.61
N TYR A 71 -10.23 15.01 23.07
CA TYR A 71 -9.92 13.82 23.87
C TYR A 71 -8.79 14.12 24.89
N PRO A 72 -9.02 13.88 26.19
CA PRO A 72 -8.09 14.31 27.25
C PRO A 72 -6.75 13.58 27.24
N ASP A 73 -6.72 12.32 26.80
CA ASP A 73 -5.53 11.45 26.89
C ASP A 73 -4.80 11.30 25.54
N ILE A 74 -4.97 12.27 24.63
CA ILE A 74 -4.39 12.26 23.28
C ILE A 74 -2.86 12.13 23.29
N ASP A 75 -2.18 12.75 24.24
CA ASP A 75 -0.72 12.72 24.29
C ASP A 75 -0.19 11.30 24.58
N GLU A 76 -0.86 10.56 25.47
CA GLU A 76 -0.53 9.16 25.75
C GLU A 76 -0.84 8.26 24.54
N HIS A 77 -1.98 8.50 23.88
CA HIS A 77 -2.39 7.76 22.68
C HIS A 77 -1.37 7.95 21.54
N ARG A 78 -0.93 9.20 21.30
CA ARG A 78 0.15 9.53 20.33
C ARG A 78 1.46 8.82 20.63
N GLU A 79 1.85 8.71 21.91
CA GLU A 79 3.07 8.01 22.28
C GLU A 79 2.98 6.50 21.98
N GLN A 80 1.80 5.89 22.12
CA GLN A 80 1.57 4.50 21.74
C GLN A 80 1.66 4.32 20.21
N HIS A 81 1.00 5.19 19.44
CA HIS A 81 1.09 5.21 17.97
C HIS A 81 2.54 5.34 17.49
N ALA A 82 3.27 6.31 18.04
CA ALA A 82 4.66 6.58 17.66
C ALA A 82 5.56 5.36 17.91
N ARG A 83 5.41 4.70 19.07
CA ARG A 83 6.19 3.50 19.41
C ARG A 83 5.95 2.36 18.43
N LEU A 84 4.70 2.09 18.07
CA LEU A 84 4.43 1.07 17.07
C LEU A 84 4.97 1.46 15.71
N ALA A 85 4.69 2.68 15.24
CA ALA A 85 5.08 3.09 13.91
C ALA A 85 6.60 2.93 13.69
N ILE A 86 7.39 3.19 14.75
CA ILE A 86 8.83 2.94 14.77
C ILE A 86 9.14 1.44 14.64
N GLU A 87 8.51 0.58 15.44
CA GLU A 87 8.81 -0.86 15.43
C GLU A 87 8.32 -1.55 14.15
N ALA A 88 7.13 -1.21 13.65
CA ALA A 88 6.62 -1.71 12.37
C ALA A 88 7.54 -1.31 11.21
N ARG A 89 8.02 -0.05 11.18
CA ARG A 89 9.03 0.38 10.22
C ARG A 89 10.34 -0.39 10.38
N ARG A 90 10.79 -0.64 11.61
CA ARG A 90 12.00 -1.42 11.86
C ARG A 90 11.87 -2.86 11.32
N LEU A 91 10.74 -3.52 11.52
CA LEU A 91 10.47 -4.84 10.97
C LEU A 91 10.47 -4.83 9.44
N PHE A 92 9.83 -3.82 8.84
CA PHE A 92 9.87 -3.62 7.39
C PHE A 92 11.29 -3.44 6.86
N GLU A 93 12.10 -2.57 7.45
CA GLU A 93 13.48 -2.35 7.02
C GLU A 93 14.36 -3.60 7.23
N ALA A 94 14.13 -4.34 8.31
CA ALA A 94 14.80 -5.62 8.55
C ALA A 94 14.47 -6.64 7.45
N TYR A 95 13.18 -6.77 7.11
CA TYR A 95 12.71 -7.64 6.04
C TYR A 95 13.24 -7.21 4.67
N ARG A 96 13.15 -5.91 4.34
CA ARG A 96 13.65 -5.36 3.07
C ARG A 96 15.14 -5.61 2.88
N ARG A 97 15.94 -5.55 3.96
CA ARG A 97 17.38 -5.79 3.92
C ARG A 97 17.74 -7.27 3.76
N ASP A 98 17.02 -8.15 4.45
CA ASP A 98 17.28 -9.59 4.44
C ASP A 98 15.96 -10.36 4.67
N PRO A 99 15.20 -10.66 3.60
CA PRO A 99 13.90 -11.33 3.72
C PRO A 99 13.97 -12.71 4.37
N GLY A 100 15.13 -13.39 4.31
CA GLY A 100 15.36 -14.69 4.96
C GLY A 100 15.93 -14.58 6.37
N GLY A 101 16.25 -13.37 6.83
CA GLY A 101 16.83 -13.10 8.14
C GLY A 101 15.82 -12.88 9.25
N ILE A 102 14.52 -12.84 8.93
CA ILE A 102 13.42 -12.69 9.87
C ILE A 102 12.27 -13.60 9.48
N GLU A 103 11.70 -14.32 10.45
CA GLU A 103 10.55 -15.19 10.23
C GLU A 103 9.29 -14.35 10.06
N VAL A 104 8.55 -14.60 8.99
CA VAL A 104 7.31 -13.86 8.70
C VAL A 104 6.24 -14.09 9.77
N GLY A 105 6.27 -15.27 10.42
CA GLY A 105 5.45 -15.57 11.58
C GLY A 105 5.68 -14.62 12.76
N ASP A 106 6.93 -14.28 13.05
CA ASP A 106 7.27 -13.36 14.15
C ASP A 106 6.76 -11.93 13.85
N ILE A 107 6.83 -11.51 12.58
CA ILE A 107 6.27 -10.22 12.13
C ILE A 107 4.74 -10.24 12.30
N LEU A 108 4.07 -11.31 11.87
CA LEU A 108 2.62 -11.48 12.00
C LEU A 108 2.16 -11.45 13.45
N ASP A 109 2.84 -12.20 14.33
CA ASP A 109 2.52 -12.28 15.75
C ASP A 109 2.64 -10.88 16.38
N PHE A 110 3.76 -10.19 16.17
CA PHE A 110 3.94 -8.83 16.69
C PHE A 110 2.87 -7.84 16.20
N LEU A 111 2.65 -7.76 14.89
CA LEU A 111 1.74 -6.76 14.33
C LEU A 111 0.28 -7.06 14.68
N SER A 112 -0.10 -8.33 14.74
CA SER A 112 -1.45 -8.72 15.11
C SER A 112 -1.70 -8.51 16.60
N ASP A 113 -0.84 -9.00 17.49
CA ASP A 113 -0.97 -8.81 18.93
C ASP A 113 -1.08 -7.32 19.25
N TRP A 114 -0.20 -6.51 18.67
CA TRP A 114 -0.25 -5.07 18.86
C TRP A 114 -1.57 -4.46 18.37
N LEU A 115 -2.00 -4.77 17.14
CA LEU A 115 -3.21 -4.18 16.57
C LEU A 115 -4.44 -4.56 17.41
N MET A 116 -4.52 -5.83 17.84
CA MET A 116 -5.65 -6.30 18.63
C MET A 116 -5.67 -5.67 20.02
N ASP A 117 -4.51 -5.59 20.68
CA ASP A 117 -4.38 -4.97 22.00
C ASP A 117 -4.69 -3.47 21.92
N HIS A 118 -4.21 -2.79 20.88
CA HIS A 118 -4.49 -1.37 20.67
C HIS A 118 -5.98 -1.09 20.50
N ILE A 119 -6.64 -1.81 19.59
CA ILE A 119 -8.09 -1.66 19.35
C ILE A 119 -8.87 -1.90 20.63
N LEU A 120 -8.55 -2.96 21.39
CA LEU A 120 -9.33 -3.37 22.55
C LEU A 120 -9.04 -2.54 23.81
N LEU A 121 -7.79 -2.11 24.01
CA LEU A 121 -7.34 -1.47 25.25
C LEU A 121 -7.24 0.05 25.14
N HIS A 122 -7.07 0.59 23.93
CA HIS A 122 -6.84 2.01 23.70
C HIS A 122 -7.98 2.64 22.87
N ASP A 123 -8.31 2.09 21.70
CA ASP A 123 -9.30 2.73 20.81
C ASP A 123 -10.73 2.67 21.36
N MET A 124 -11.03 1.66 22.18
CA MET A 124 -12.33 1.63 22.86
C MET A 124 -12.54 2.81 23.82
N ALA A 125 -11.47 3.42 24.34
CA ALA A 125 -11.55 4.57 25.23
C ALA A 125 -11.92 5.88 24.51
N ILE A 126 -11.58 6.02 23.22
CA ILE A 126 -11.93 7.20 22.41
C ILE A 126 -13.38 7.16 21.91
N LYS A 127 -14.00 5.97 21.87
CA LYS A 127 -15.37 5.76 21.34
C LYS A 127 -16.41 6.76 21.88
N PRO A 128 -16.51 7.06 23.19
CA PRO A 128 -17.51 8.01 23.70
C PRO A 128 -17.34 9.45 23.17
N TYR A 129 -16.15 9.82 22.69
CA TYR A 129 -15.82 11.15 22.19
C TYR A 129 -16.06 11.29 20.68
N LEU A 130 -15.87 10.19 19.94
CA LEU A 130 -15.97 10.18 18.47
C LEU A 130 -17.33 9.70 17.96
N LEU A 131 -18.04 8.86 18.71
CA LEU A 131 -19.32 8.33 18.28
C LEU A 131 -20.33 9.46 18.08
N ALA A 132 -20.88 9.57 16.87
CA ALA A 132 -21.78 10.63 16.43
C ALA A 132 -21.20 12.06 16.49
N ASN A 133 -19.86 12.20 16.61
CA ASN A 133 -19.18 13.49 16.53
C ASN A 133 -18.81 13.81 15.07
N PHE A 134 -19.70 14.54 14.39
CA PHE A 134 -19.53 14.86 12.98
C PHE A 134 -18.27 15.70 12.69
N GLU A 135 -17.93 16.63 13.59
CA GLU A 135 -16.73 17.47 13.42
C GLU A 135 -15.46 16.63 13.46
N ALA A 136 -15.36 15.70 14.42
CA ALA A 136 -14.22 14.81 14.53
C ALA A 136 -14.08 13.87 13.33
N VAL A 137 -15.19 13.29 12.84
CA VAL A 137 -15.19 12.44 11.64
C VAL A 137 -14.78 13.24 10.41
N SER A 138 -15.31 14.46 10.23
CA SER A 138 -14.94 15.32 9.10
C SER A 138 -13.47 15.76 9.18
N ALA A 139 -12.94 15.99 10.38
CA ALA A 139 -11.53 16.31 10.57
C ALA A 139 -10.61 15.14 10.15
N ALA A 140 -10.98 13.90 10.48
CA ALA A 140 -10.26 12.70 10.04
C ALA A 140 -10.30 12.49 8.52
N GLU A 141 -11.40 12.84 7.85
CA GLU A 141 -11.49 12.79 6.39
C GLU A 141 -10.59 13.84 5.69
N GLY A 142 -10.18 14.88 6.42
CA GLY A 142 -9.26 15.90 5.92
C GLY A 142 -7.78 15.51 5.93
N VAL A 143 -7.42 14.33 6.44
CA VAL A 143 -6.04 13.83 6.39
C VAL A 143 -5.75 13.32 4.99
N ASP A 144 -4.86 14.00 4.29
CA ASP A 144 -4.38 13.57 2.98
C ASP A 144 -3.21 12.58 3.12
N TYR A 145 -3.40 11.38 2.61
CA TYR A 145 -2.39 10.32 2.65
C TYR A 145 -1.10 10.70 1.93
N ALA A 146 -1.22 11.32 0.74
CA ALA A 146 -0.07 11.66 -0.07
C ALA A 146 0.83 12.66 0.67
N SER A 147 0.24 13.71 1.26
CA SER A 147 0.96 14.68 2.08
C SER A 147 1.65 14.06 3.29
N LEU A 148 1.02 13.04 3.92
CA LEU A 148 1.59 12.33 5.07
C LEU A 148 2.83 11.50 4.68
N MET A 149 2.82 10.86 3.50
CA MET A 149 3.91 9.98 3.06
C MET A 149 5.11 10.71 2.46
N SER A 150 4.99 11.99 2.10
CA SER A 150 6.03 12.76 1.41
C SER A 150 6.93 13.61 2.32
N GLU A 151 7.13 13.19 3.58
CA GLU A 151 7.92 13.84 4.65
C GLU A 151 8.61 15.17 4.26
N GLY A 152 8.04 16.31 4.72
CA GLY A 152 8.75 17.60 4.72
C GLY A 152 8.74 18.39 3.40
N THR A 153 7.97 17.99 2.40
CA THR A 153 7.71 18.84 1.23
C THR A 153 6.34 19.49 1.34
N ASP A 154 6.30 20.81 1.49
CA ASP A 154 5.09 21.67 1.42
C ASP A 154 4.49 21.71 -0.01
N ARG A 155 4.77 20.67 -0.81
CA ARG A 155 4.30 20.54 -2.18
C ARG A 155 2.93 19.90 -2.13
N LYS A 156 1.93 20.66 -2.58
CA LYS A 156 0.64 20.08 -2.98
C LYS A 156 0.92 18.92 -3.93
N HIS A 157 0.51 17.71 -3.53
CA HIS A 157 0.52 16.58 -4.44
C HIS A 157 -0.39 16.87 -5.64
N PRO A 158 -0.02 16.40 -6.84
CA PRO A 158 -0.91 16.54 -7.99
C PRO A 158 -2.23 15.84 -7.72
N ASP A 159 -3.33 16.40 -8.22
CA ASP A 159 -4.62 15.72 -8.19
C ASP A 159 -4.60 14.56 -9.20
N TRP A 160 -4.46 13.35 -8.68
CA TRP A 160 -4.43 12.12 -9.49
C TRP A 160 -5.80 11.44 -9.64
N SER A 161 -6.89 12.08 -9.22
CA SER A 161 -8.25 11.51 -9.28
C SER A 161 -8.71 11.12 -10.68
N ARG A 162 -8.07 11.68 -11.72
CA ARG A 162 -8.37 11.41 -13.13
C ARG A 162 -7.44 10.42 -13.80
N LEU A 163 -6.36 10.00 -13.14
CA LEU A 163 -5.39 9.09 -13.74
C LEU A 163 -5.98 7.70 -13.91
N ALA A 164 -5.77 7.11 -15.09
CA ALA A 164 -6.02 5.71 -15.39
C ALA A 164 -4.72 4.91 -15.27
N VAL A 165 -4.66 3.97 -14.33
CA VAL A 165 -3.49 3.09 -14.12
C VAL A 165 -3.86 1.66 -14.43
N LEU A 166 -3.00 0.97 -15.19
CA LEU A 166 -3.06 -0.48 -15.36
C LEU A 166 -1.95 -1.12 -14.53
N ALA A 167 -2.31 -1.95 -13.57
CA ALA A 167 -1.40 -2.83 -12.85
C ALA A 167 -1.42 -4.22 -13.49
N VAL A 168 -0.27 -4.74 -13.92
CA VAL A 168 -0.09 -6.09 -14.48
C VAL A 168 0.78 -6.88 -13.51
N GLU A 169 0.16 -7.75 -12.74
CA GLU A 169 0.76 -8.39 -11.57
C GLU A 169 0.08 -9.75 -11.31
N ASP A 170 0.81 -10.85 -11.50
CA ASP A 170 0.27 -12.21 -11.35
C ASP A 170 0.16 -12.66 -9.88
N SER A 171 0.90 -12.01 -8.97
CA SER A 171 0.64 -12.11 -7.54
C SER A 171 -0.62 -11.36 -7.14
N ARG A 172 -1.75 -12.07 -7.08
CA ARG A 172 -3.03 -11.52 -6.60
C ARG A 172 -2.92 -10.82 -5.23
N PRO A 173 -2.18 -11.36 -4.24
CA PRO A 173 -1.95 -10.65 -2.97
C PRO A 173 -1.32 -9.28 -3.18
N PHE A 174 -0.22 -9.19 -3.94
CA PHE A 174 0.50 -7.95 -4.15
C PHE A 174 -0.27 -6.98 -5.06
N ALA A 175 -0.93 -7.47 -6.12
CA ALA A 175 -1.78 -6.68 -7.01
C ALA A 175 -2.86 -5.90 -6.23
N HIS A 176 -3.48 -6.55 -5.23
CA HIS A 176 -4.48 -5.89 -4.40
C HIS A 176 -3.88 -4.87 -3.44
N VAL A 177 -2.70 -5.12 -2.89
CA VAL A 177 -1.99 -4.13 -2.05
C VAL A 177 -1.63 -2.92 -2.89
N LEU A 178 -1.09 -3.14 -4.10
CA LEU A 178 -0.78 -2.09 -5.04
C LEU A 178 -2.03 -1.25 -5.36
N GLN A 179 -3.16 -1.90 -5.65
CA GLN A 179 -4.44 -1.22 -5.87
C GLN A 179 -4.90 -0.43 -4.63
N ALA A 180 -4.77 -0.99 -3.43
CA ALA A 180 -5.14 -0.31 -2.19
C ALA A 180 -4.29 0.96 -1.97
N ILE A 181 -2.97 0.88 -2.19
CA ILE A 181 -2.07 2.03 -2.12
C ILE A 181 -2.46 3.08 -3.16
N LEU A 182 -2.69 2.67 -4.41
CA LEU A 182 -3.11 3.57 -5.50
C LEU A 182 -4.43 4.29 -5.18
N ASN A 183 -5.41 3.58 -4.63
CA ASN A 183 -6.68 4.18 -4.22
C ASN A 183 -6.50 5.21 -3.11
N VAL A 184 -5.63 4.91 -2.15
CA VAL A 184 -5.39 5.77 -0.99
C VAL A 184 -4.59 7.03 -1.37
N ILE A 185 -3.69 6.96 -2.35
CA ILE A 185 -3.02 8.15 -2.93
C ILE A 185 -3.93 8.96 -3.87
N GLY A 186 -5.19 8.55 -4.06
CA GLY A 186 -6.20 9.29 -4.82
C GLY A 186 -6.45 8.79 -6.24
N ILE A 187 -5.81 7.71 -6.70
CA ILE A 187 -6.04 7.12 -8.03
C ILE A 187 -7.16 6.10 -7.93
N GLN A 188 -8.35 6.45 -8.39
CA GLN A 188 -9.53 5.58 -8.31
C GLN A 188 -9.73 4.69 -9.54
N ASN A 189 -9.16 5.07 -10.69
CA ASN A 189 -9.29 4.32 -11.94
C ASN A 189 -8.10 3.38 -12.11
N VAL A 190 -8.10 2.29 -11.35
CA VAL A 190 -7.05 1.25 -11.38
C VAL A 190 -7.63 -0.05 -11.96
N ALA A 191 -7.16 -0.43 -13.15
CA ALA A 191 -7.38 -1.75 -13.71
C ALA A 191 -6.27 -2.70 -13.25
N VAL A 192 -6.62 -3.95 -12.93
CA VAL A 192 -5.67 -4.98 -12.52
C VAL A 192 -5.76 -6.16 -13.49
N ALA A 193 -4.63 -6.54 -14.08
CA ALA A 193 -4.43 -7.74 -14.85
C ALA A 193 -3.61 -8.74 -14.04
N ASN A 194 -4.02 -10.00 -14.00
CA ASN A 194 -3.35 -11.05 -13.22
C ASN A 194 -2.40 -11.91 -14.06
N ASP A 195 -2.18 -11.52 -15.31
CA ASP A 195 -1.20 -12.09 -16.24
C ASP A 195 -0.93 -11.07 -17.37
N ALA A 196 0.14 -11.32 -18.13
CA ALA A 196 0.55 -10.44 -19.21
C ALA A 196 -0.46 -10.40 -20.37
N GLU A 197 -1.13 -11.52 -20.67
CA GLU A 197 -2.13 -11.60 -21.74
C GLU A 197 -3.35 -10.71 -21.47
N GLU A 198 -3.87 -10.75 -20.24
CA GLU A 198 -4.92 -9.86 -19.75
C GLU A 198 -4.44 -8.41 -19.79
N GLY A 199 -3.20 -8.14 -19.35
CA GLY A 199 -2.59 -6.82 -19.42
C GLY A 199 -2.55 -6.27 -20.85
N LEU A 200 -2.14 -7.10 -21.82
CA LEU A 200 -2.06 -6.73 -23.24
C LEU A 200 -3.44 -6.49 -23.86
N ARG A 201 -4.46 -7.23 -23.40
CA ARG A 201 -5.84 -7.02 -23.83
C ARG A 201 -6.36 -5.69 -23.30
N LEU A 202 -6.23 -5.45 -22.01
CA LEU A 202 -6.68 -4.21 -21.37
C LEU A 202 -5.97 -2.98 -21.93
N ALA A 203 -4.64 -3.03 -22.08
CA ALA A 203 -3.85 -1.93 -22.62
C ALA A 203 -4.20 -1.58 -24.08
N ALA A 204 -4.79 -2.52 -24.83
CA ALA A 204 -5.24 -2.29 -26.20
C ALA A 204 -6.69 -1.77 -26.29
N GLU A 205 -7.52 -2.01 -25.27
CA GLU A 205 -8.93 -1.59 -25.23
C GLU A 205 -9.08 -0.10 -24.91
N THR A 206 -8.30 0.41 -23.95
CA THR A 206 -8.37 1.79 -23.48
C THR A 206 -6.99 2.37 -23.21
N PRO A 207 -6.76 3.67 -23.46
CA PRO A 207 -5.51 4.31 -23.07
C PRO A 207 -5.40 4.41 -21.55
N TYR A 208 -4.19 4.16 -21.03
CA TYR A 208 -3.81 4.37 -19.64
C TYR A 208 -2.74 5.46 -19.56
N ASP A 209 -2.71 6.20 -18.46
CA ASP A 209 -1.69 7.23 -18.20
C ASP A 209 -0.39 6.61 -17.68
N LEU A 210 -0.47 5.44 -17.06
CA LEU A 210 0.65 4.69 -16.52
C LEU A 210 0.36 3.19 -16.50
N ILE A 211 1.36 2.39 -16.81
CA ILE A 211 1.34 0.94 -16.60
C ILE A 211 2.38 0.59 -15.56
N LEU A 212 1.94 -0.09 -14.50
CA LEU A 212 2.79 -0.75 -13.50
C LEU A 212 2.81 -2.23 -13.87
N ALA A 213 3.96 -2.78 -14.23
CA ALA A 213 4.07 -4.18 -14.62
C ALA A 213 5.07 -4.89 -13.74
N ASP A 214 4.74 -6.11 -13.27
CA ASP A 214 5.75 -6.98 -12.70
C ASP A 214 6.70 -7.47 -13.80
N TRP A 215 7.98 -7.63 -13.45
CA TRP A 215 8.91 -8.30 -14.34
C TRP A 215 8.67 -9.81 -14.32
N ARG A 216 8.54 -10.41 -13.14
CA ARG A 216 8.49 -11.87 -12.99
C ARG A 216 7.06 -12.38 -13.04
N MET A 217 6.57 -12.63 -14.25
CA MET A 217 5.26 -13.24 -14.46
C MET A 217 5.35 -14.66 -15.04
N GLU A 218 4.43 -15.55 -14.66
CA GLU A 218 4.31 -16.88 -15.29
C GLU A 218 3.90 -16.75 -16.77
N GLY A 219 4.55 -17.54 -17.64
CA GLY A 219 4.27 -17.52 -19.07
C GLY A 219 5.03 -16.42 -19.81
N MET A 220 4.47 -15.22 -19.87
CA MET A 220 5.08 -14.06 -20.52
C MET A 220 5.60 -13.09 -19.46
N ASP A 221 6.91 -12.81 -19.47
CA ASP A 221 7.52 -11.90 -18.51
C ASP A 221 7.24 -10.43 -18.83
N GLY A 222 7.59 -9.53 -17.90
CA GLY A 222 7.38 -8.10 -18.06
C GLY A 222 8.09 -7.47 -19.26
N LEU A 223 9.25 -8.00 -19.68
CA LEU A 223 9.97 -7.47 -20.84
C LEU A 223 9.24 -7.83 -22.14
N ASP A 224 8.83 -9.09 -22.27
CA ASP A 224 8.04 -9.58 -23.39
C ASP A 224 6.66 -8.90 -23.45
N PHE A 225 6.05 -8.64 -22.29
CA PHE A 225 4.84 -7.82 -22.17
C PHE A 225 5.05 -6.42 -22.75
N VAL A 226 6.10 -5.71 -22.32
CA VAL A 226 6.37 -4.35 -22.82
C VAL A 226 6.62 -4.35 -24.32
N HIS A 227 7.45 -5.27 -24.81
CA HIS A 227 7.71 -5.38 -26.24
C HIS A 227 6.40 -5.61 -27.04
N SER A 228 5.55 -6.52 -26.55
CA SER A 228 4.25 -6.81 -27.16
C SER A 228 3.29 -5.63 -27.10
N ALA A 229 3.25 -4.89 -25.99
CA ALA A 229 2.42 -3.71 -25.81
C ALA A 229 2.84 -2.59 -26.79
N ARG A 230 4.14 -2.33 -26.94
CA ARG A 230 4.68 -1.35 -27.88
C ARG A 230 4.37 -1.71 -29.33
N ASN A 231 4.48 -2.99 -29.70
CA ASN A 231 4.08 -3.47 -31.04
C ASN A 231 2.58 -3.29 -31.33
N ARG A 232 1.74 -3.22 -30.28
CA ARG A 232 0.30 -2.91 -30.38
C ARG A 232 -0.02 -1.41 -30.33
N GLY A 233 1.00 -0.55 -30.28
CA GLY A 233 0.85 0.91 -30.27
C GLY A 233 0.57 1.51 -28.89
N VAL A 234 0.75 0.75 -27.80
CA VAL A 234 0.60 1.26 -26.44
C VAL A 234 1.74 2.25 -26.17
N ALA A 235 1.41 3.52 -25.94
CA ALA A 235 2.39 4.59 -25.70
C ALA A 235 2.57 4.96 -24.22
N ALA A 236 1.72 4.43 -23.33
CA ALA A 236 1.77 4.74 -21.91
C ALA A 236 3.16 4.45 -21.31
N PRO A 237 3.68 5.29 -20.42
CA PRO A 237 4.90 5.00 -19.67
C PRO A 237 4.72 3.68 -18.91
N VAL A 238 5.75 2.82 -18.95
CA VAL A 238 5.75 1.56 -18.21
C VAL A 238 6.80 1.64 -17.12
N VAL A 239 6.35 1.45 -15.89
CA VAL A 239 7.20 1.31 -14.71
C VAL A 239 7.21 -0.17 -14.35
N MET A 240 8.41 -0.75 -14.34
CA MET A 240 8.62 -2.15 -14.06
C MET A 240 8.87 -2.35 -12.56
N LEU A 241 8.18 -3.30 -11.94
CA LEU A 241 8.37 -3.72 -10.55
C LEU A 241 9.24 -4.98 -10.55
N THR A 242 10.23 -5.07 -9.66
CA THR A 242 11.16 -6.21 -9.64
C THR A 242 11.69 -6.51 -8.24
N GLY A 243 11.81 -7.79 -7.85
CA GLY A 243 12.47 -8.19 -6.61
C GLY A 243 14.00 -7.97 -6.56
N TYR A 244 14.64 -7.73 -7.70
CA TYR A 244 16.09 -7.49 -7.78
C TYR A 244 16.39 -6.37 -8.76
N VAL A 245 17.23 -5.40 -8.34
CA VAL A 245 17.78 -4.37 -9.22
C VAL A 245 19.30 -4.52 -9.21
N ASP A 246 19.88 -4.92 -10.34
CA ASP A 246 21.33 -4.89 -10.56
C ASP A 246 21.70 -4.02 -11.77
N GLU A 247 23.01 -3.82 -11.96
CA GLU A 247 23.56 -3.02 -13.05
C GLU A 247 23.19 -3.56 -14.45
N SER A 248 22.83 -4.84 -14.57
CA SER A 248 22.44 -5.45 -15.85
C SER A 248 21.05 -5.00 -16.32
N LEU A 249 20.17 -4.62 -15.39
CA LEU A 249 18.84 -4.11 -15.69
C LEU A 249 18.82 -2.66 -16.18
N GLU A 250 19.78 -1.85 -15.75
CA GLU A 250 19.87 -0.47 -16.24
C GLU A 250 20.14 -0.44 -17.75
N ALA A 251 20.98 -1.35 -18.25
CA ALA A 251 21.22 -1.52 -19.69
C ALA A 251 19.96 -1.98 -20.45
N ALA A 252 19.06 -2.72 -19.80
CA ALA A 252 17.79 -3.15 -20.40
C ALA A 252 16.75 -2.02 -20.51
N ARG A 253 16.84 -0.94 -19.71
CA ARG A 253 15.90 0.21 -19.76
C ARG A 253 15.74 0.78 -21.16
N GLU A 254 16.86 1.09 -21.79
CA GLU A 254 16.87 1.76 -23.10
C GLU A 254 16.40 0.84 -24.22
N GLY A 255 16.77 -0.46 -24.17
CA GLY A 255 16.42 -1.44 -25.19
C GLY A 255 14.93 -1.79 -25.24
N PHE A 256 14.23 -1.73 -24.11
CA PHE A 256 12.83 -2.15 -23.97
C PHE A 256 11.83 -1.01 -23.78
N GLN A 257 12.27 0.26 -23.86
CA GLN A 257 11.38 1.43 -23.68
C GLN A 257 10.62 1.42 -22.33
N ILE A 258 11.31 1.02 -21.27
CA ILE A 258 10.84 1.07 -19.89
C ILE A 258 11.17 2.44 -19.31
N SER A 259 10.17 3.09 -18.70
CA SER A 259 10.30 4.44 -18.15
C SER A 259 11.07 4.42 -16.83
N GLU A 260 10.77 3.48 -15.94
CA GLU A 260 11.46 3.34 -14.66
C GLU A 260 11.38 1.92 -14.08
N TRP A 261 12.35 1.55 -13.24
CA TRP A 261 12.31 0.32 -12.44
C TRP A 261 12.13 0.69 -10.97
N LEU A 262 11.25 -0.02 -10.26
CA LEU A 262 11.09 0.05 -8.82
C LEU A 262 11.39 -1.31 -8.20
N GLN A 263 12.20 -1.32 -7.15
CA GLN A 263 12.54 -2.54 -6.43
C GLN A 263 11.41 -2.90 -5.46
N LYS A 264 10.87 -4.12 -5.57
CA LYS A 264 10.02 -4.73 -4.55
C LYS A 264 10.88 -5.06 -3.31
N PRO A 265 10.42 -4.76 -2.08
CA PRO A 265 9.12 -4.15 -1.77
C PRO A 265 9.06 -2.64 -2.06
N VAL A 266 8.02 -2.22 -2.78
CA VAL A 266 7.82 -0.82 -3.18
C VAL A 266 7.01 -0.09 -2.10
N THR A 267 7.56 1.01 -1.60
CA THR A 267 6.87 1.89 -0.65
C THR A 267 5.89 2.83 -1.35
N SER A 268 4.89 3.32 -0.62
CA SER A 268 3.96 4.32 -1.18
C SER A 268 4.69 5.58 -1.63
N ALA A 269 5.71 6.01 -0.89
CA ALA A 269 6.53 7.18 -1.23
C ALA A 269 7.31 6.98 -2.53
N GLU A 270 7.92 5.81 -2.73
CA GLU A 270 8.61 5.47 -3.99
C GLU A 270 7.63 5.46 -5.17
N LEU A 271 6.45 4.84 -4.99
CA LEU A 271 5.41 4.78 -6.01
C LEU A 271 4.89 6.18 -6.37
N MET A 272 4.56 7.00 -5.38
CA MET A 272 4.12 8.39 -5.57
C MET A 272 5.17 9.23 -6.30
N ALA A 273 6.43 9.14 -5.87
CA ALA A 273 7.52 9.87 -6.51
C ALA A 273 7.71 9.43 -7.96
N CYS A 274 7.53 8.14 -8.26
CA CYS A 274 7.57 7.58 -9.60
C CYS A 274 6.42 8.11 -10.47
N ILE A 275 5.18 8.03 -9.97
CA ILE A 275 3.99 8.56 -10.68
C ILE A 275 4.19 10.04 -11.01
N ALA A 276 4.64 10.84 -10.04
CA ALA A 276 4.89 12.27 -10.23
C ALA A 276 5.94 12.59 -11.31
N ARG A 277 6.90 11.67 -11.56
CA ARG A 277 7.92 11.83 -12.61
C ARG A 277 7.38 11.56 -14.01
N HIS A 278 6.51 10.55 -14.16
CA HIS A 278 6.09 10.04 -15.47
C HIS A 278 4.71 10.55 -15.90
N VAL A 279 3.89 10.99 -14.96
CA VAL A 279 2.55 11.49 -15.22
C VAL A 279 2.46 12.94 -14.72
N PRO A 280 2.77 13.92 -15.60
CA PRO A 280 2.71 15.33 -15.23
C PRO A 280 1.27 15.78 -14.95
N ALA A 281 1.13 16.69 -13.99
CA ALA A 281 -0.12 17.35 -13.62
C ALA A 281 -0.73 18.20 -14.74
#